data_AF-A0A1Q6L8M0-F1
#
_entry.id   AF-A0A1Q6L8M0-F1
#
_cell.length_a   1.000
_cell.length_b   1.000
_cell.length_c   1.000
_cell.angle_alpha   90.00
_cell.angle_beta   90.00
_cell.angle_gamma   90.00
#
_symmetry.space_group_name_H-M   'P 1'
#
loop_
_entity.id
_entity.type
_entity.pdbx_description
1 polymer ?
#
loop_
_entity_poly.entity_id
_entity_poly.type
_entity_poly.pdbx_seq_one_letter_code
_entity_poly.pdbx_strand_id
1 'polypeptide(L)'
;MNMLFKNTTKYSKECYENFLIFHNKKFGVSSNFYTLLIVILMAFCIVLQLKAGNTQLAFIFILTLICFLLWRIFHPIKEVKDEFESKKIQKESTFIFRFYEKYFTISDGTQIDKYYYWKLYKVFNTKDYYYFYLDRKYAFLINKNGFTLGNEKDFSNFIKTKCLFRYKTENM
;
A
#
# COMPACT_ATOMS: atom_id res chain seq x y z
N MET A 1 32.00 5.58 2.62
CA MET A 1 30.93 5.54 1.61
C MET A 1 30.01 6.71 1.88
N ASN A 2 29.79 7.59 0.90
CA ASN A 2 29.23 8.92 1.17
C ASN A 2 27.70 8.91 1.07
N MET A 3 27.06 9.58 2.03
CA MET A 3 25.62 9.84 2.00
C MET A 3 25.35 10.89 0.93
N LEU A 4 24.41 10.60 0.03
CA LEU A 4 24.05 11.47 -1.08
C LEU A 4 22.87 12.37 -0.71
N PHE A 5 21.87 11.79 -0.04
CA PHE A 5 20.67 12.51 0.37
C PHE A 5 20.25 12.10 1.77
N LYS A 6 19.61 13.02 2.48
CA LYS A 6 18.98 12.77 3.78
C LYS A 6 17.59 13.37 3.78
N ASN A 7 16.61 12.58 4.19
CA ASN A 7 15.23 13.02 4.28
C ASN A 7 14.66 12.68 5.66
N THR A 8 13.89 13.61 6.23
CA THR A 8 13.15 13.39 7.46
C THR A 8 11.67 13.50 7.15
N THR A 9 10.92 12.42 7.41
CA THR A 9 9.48 12.38 7.18
C THR A 9 8.75 12.06 8.46
N LYS A 10 7.76 12.88 8.80
CA LYS A 10 6.84 12.67 9.91
C LYS A 10 5.56 12.02 9.39
N TYR A 11 5.14 10.90 10.00
CA TYR A 11 3.92 10.21 9.60
C TYR A 11 2.76 10.75 10.42
N SER A 12 2.14 11.83 9.92
CA SER A 12 0.88 12.34 10.48
C SER A 12 -0.31 11.47 10.03
N LYS A 13 -1.43 11.61 10.74
CA LYS A 13 -2.71 10.97 10.37
C LYS A 13 -3.11 11.29 8.93
N GLU A 14 -3.07 12.57 8.55
CA GLU A 14 -3.43 13.04 7.21
C GLU A 14 -2.54 12.43 6.12
N CYS A 15 -1.23 12.36 6.36
CA CYS A 15 -0.28 11.72 5.45
C CYS A 15 -0.65 10.25 5.19
N TYR A 16 -1.00 9.54 6.25
CA TYR A 16 -1.39 8.13 6.17
C TYR A 16 -2.74 7.94 5.46
N GLU A 17 -3.74 8.78 5.75
CA GLU A 17 -5.05 8.75 5.08
C GLU A 17 -4.92 8.96 3.57
N ASN A 18 -4.12 9.95 3.14
CA ASN A 18 -3.85 10.19 1.73
C ASN A 18 -3.16 8.99 1.06
N PHE A 19 -2.22 8.36 1.77
CA PHE A 19 -1.57 7.14 1.30
C PHE A 19 -2.54 5.96 1.14
N LEU A 20 -3.47 5.77 2.08
CA LEU A 20 -4.48 4.70 2.00
C LEU A 20 -5.41 4.89 0.79
N ILE A 21 -5.84 6.13 0.53
CA ILE A 21 -6.64 6.47 -0.65
C ILE A 21 -5.87 6.12 -1.92
N PHE A 22 -4.60 6.55 -2.01
CA PHE A 22 -3.72 6.21 -3.13
C PHE A 22 -3.57 4.68 -3.28
N HIS A 23 -3.28 3.99 -2.18
CA HIS A 23 -3.02 2.56 -2.16
C HIS A 23 -4.23 1.77 -2.63
N ASN A 24 -5.41 2.09 -2.10
CA ASN A 24 -6.66 1.43 -2.48
C ASN A 24 -6.99 1.66 -3.96
N LYS A 25 -6.82 2.89 -4.46
CA LYS A 25 -6.98 3.18 -5.89
C LYS A 25 -6.04 2.35 -6.76
N LYS A 26 -4.80 2.11 -6.32
CA LYS A 26 -3.78 1.40 -7.11
C LYS A 26 -3.91 -0.11 -7.04
N PHE A 27 -4.22 -0.67 -5.88
CA PHE A 27 -4.15 -2.11 -5.63
C PHE A 27 -5.50 -2.75 -5.31
N GLY A 28 -6.54 -1.98 -4.97
CA GLY A 28 -7.88 -2.48 -4.67
C GLY A 28 -8.48 -3.26 -5.84
N VAL A 29 -8.25 -2.83 -7.09
CA VAL A 29 -8.81 -3.46 -8.30
C VAL A 29 -8.27 -4.88 -8.53
N SER A 30 -7.01 -5.17 -8.17
CA SER A 30 -6.42 -6.52 -8.35
C SER A 30 -7.16 -7.59 -7.54
N SER A 31 -7.84 -7.18 -6.48
CA SER A 31 -8.61 -8.06 -5.61
C SER A 31 -10.05 -8.27 -6.12
N ASN A 32 -10.53 -7.43 -7.04
CA ASN A 32 -11.89 -7.51 -7.56
C ASN A 32 -12.10 -8.68 -8.53
N PHE A 33 -11.06 -9.14 -9.22
CA PHE A 33 -11.19 -10.22 -10.21
C PHE A 33 -11.61 -11.57 -9.60
N TYR A 34 -10.91 -12.00 -8.53
CA TYR A 34 -11.29 -13.27 -7.87
C TYR A 34 -12.63 -13.15 -7.15
N THR A 35 -12.97 -11.95 -6.66
CA THR A 35 -14.27 -11.67 -6.04
C THR A 35 -15.39 -11.82 -7.07
N LEU A 36 -15.21 -11.25 -8.27
CA LEU A 36 -16.12 -11.41 -9.40
C LEU A 36 -16.31 -12.88 -9.78
N LEU A 37 -15.21 -13.63 -9.87
CA LEU A 37 -15.25 -15.05 -10.21
C LEU A 37 -16.03 -15.88 -9.18
N ILE A 38 -15.82 -15.63 -7.88
CA ILE A 38 -16.58 -16.28 -6.80
C ILE A 38 -18.07 -15.91 -6.87
N VAL A 39 -18.40 -14.63 -7.10
CA VAL A 39 -19.80 -14.17 -7.22
C VAL A 39 -20.50 -14.87 -8.39
N ILE A 40 -19.83 -14.99 -9.56
CA ILE A 40 -20.38 -15.68 -10.73
C ILE A 40 -20.62 -17.17 -10.44
N LEU A 41 -19.65 -17.86 -9.83
CA LEU A 41 -19.79 -19.27 -9.44
C LEU A 41 -20.95 -19.48 -8.46
N MET A 42 -21.06 -18.62 -7.44
CA MET A 42 -22.13 -18.69 -6.44
C MET A 42 -23.50 -18.43 -7.08
N ALA A 43 -23.61 -17.43 -7.96
CA ALA A 43 -24.83 -17.15 -8.71
C ALA A 43 -25.23 -18.34 -9.60
N PHE A 44 -24.27 -18.98 -10.26
CA PHE A 44 -24.49 -20.18 -11.05
C PHE A 44 -25.02 -21.34 -10.20
N CYS A 45 -24.41 -21.60 -9.03
CA CYS A 45 -24.90 -22.61 -8.08
C CYS A 45 -26.33 -22.32 -7.61
N ILE A 46 -26.65 -21.06 -7.28
CA ILE A 46 -28.00 -20.66 -6.87
C ILE A 46 -29.02 -20.98 -7.97
N VAL A 47 -28.74 -20.58 -9.22
CA VAL A 47 -29.64 -20.85 -10.37
C VAL A 47 -29.86 -22.35 -10.57
N LEU A 48 -28.81 -23.17 -10.46
CA LEU A 48 -28.93 -24.62 -10.58
C LEU A 48 -29.80 -25.23 -9.48
N GLN A 49 -29.61 -24.83 -8.23
CA GLN A 49 -30.40 -25.35 -7.11
C GLN A 49 -31.88 -24.92 -7.19
N LEU A 50 -32.15 -23.70 -7.64
CA LEU A 50 -33.52 -23.24 -7.89
C LEU A 50 -34.19 -24.05 -9.02
N LYS A 51 -33.47 -24.31 -10.13
CA LYS A 51 -33.99 -25.17 -11.22
C LYS A 51 -34.23 -26.61 -10.77
N ALA A 52 -33.40 -27.13 -9.87
CA ALA A 52 -33.55 -28.47 -9.30
C ALA A 52 -34.64 -28.55 -8.22
N GLY A 53 -35.30 -27.43 -7.86
CA GLY A 53 -36.31 -27.38 -6.82
C GLY A 53 -35.77 -27.43 -5.39
N ASN A 54 -34.44 -27.42 -5.21
CA ASN A 54 -33.81 -27.48 -3.89
C ASN A 54 -33.66 -26.09 -3.28
N THR A 55 -34.78 -25.57 -2.76
CA THR A 55 -34.87 -24.21 -2.19
C THR A 55 -34.03 -24.03 -0.93
N GLN A 56 -33.84 -25.08 -0.13
CA GLN A 56 -33.00 -25.04 1.07
C GLN A 56 -31.52 -24.81 0.72
N LEU A 57 -30.98 -25.57 -0.23
CA LEU A 57 -29.60 -25.37 -0.69
C LEU A 57 -29.40 -24.01 -1.36
N ALA A 58 -30.37 -23.55 -2.16
CA ALA A 58 -30.32 -22.22 -2.76
C ALA A 58 -30.22 -21.11 -1.69
N PHE A 59 -30.99 -21.22 -0.60
CA PHE A 59 -30.92 -20.28 0.51
C PHE A 59 -29.55 -20.28 1.21
N ILE A 60 -28.95 -21.47 1.41
CA ILE A 60 -27.60 -21.60 2.00
C ILE A 60 -26.55 -20.91 1.13
N PHE A 61 -26.60 -21.07 -0.19
CA PHE A 61 -25.69 -20.40 -1.11
C PHE A 61 -25.86 -18.87 -1.08
N ILE A 62 -27.10 -18.38 -1.01
CA ILE A 62 -27.38 -16.93 -0.87
C ILE A 62 -26.78 -16.41 0.44
N LEU A 63 -27.02 -17.08 1.56
CA LEU A 63 -26.49 -16.65 2.86
C LEU A 63 -24.95 -16.62 2.85
N THR A 64 -24.33 -17.64 2.27
CA THR A 64 -22.87 -17.74 2.15
C THR A 64 -22.32 -16.63 1.26
N LEU A 65 -23.01 -16.27 0.17
CA LEU A 65 -22.63 -15.14 -0.69
C LEU A 65 -22.69 -13.81 0.07
N ILE A 66 -23.74 -13.60 0.86
CA ILE A 66 -23.89 -12.39 1.70
C ILE A 66 -22.75 -12.33 2.71
N CYS A 67 -22.49 -13.41 3.45
CA CYS A 67 -21.39 -13.46 4.43
C CYS A 67 -20.04 -13.18 3.77
N PHE A 68 -19.77 -13.75 2.60
CA PHE A 68 -18.55 -13.51 1.84
C PHE A 68 -18.41 -12.03 1.45
N LEU A 69 -19.45 -11.40 0.93
CA LEU A 69 -19.44 -9.99 0.54
C LEU A 69 -19.25 -9.06 1.75
N LEU A 70 -19.93 -9.34 2.87
CA LEU A 70 -19.75 -8.58 4.11
C LEU A 70 -18.31 -8.69 4.61
N TRP A 71 -17.79 -9.91 4.74
CA TRP A 71 -16.39 -10.13 5.14
C TRP A 71 -15.42 -9.39 4.22
N ARG A 72 -15.66 -9.44 2.91
CA ARG A 72 -14.84 -8.79 1.89
C ARG A 72 -14.77 -7.27 2.04
N ILE A 73 -15.87 -6.62 2.43
CA ILE A 73 -15.96 -5.17 2.63
C ILE A 73 -15.36 -4.77 3.99
N PHE A 74 -15.67 -5.50 5.06
CA PHE A 74 -15.28 -5.12 6.42
C PHE A 74 -13.81 -5.45 6.75
N HIS A 75 -13.25 -6.53 6.20
CA HIS A 75 -11.87 -6.93 6.46
C HIS A 75 -10.83 -5.83 6.16
N PRO A 76 -10.81 -5.19 4.97
CA PRO A 76 -9.82 -4.15 4.68
C PRO A 76 -10.00 -2.90 5.55
N ILE A 77 -11.24 -2.55 5.90
CA ILE A 77 -11.52 -1.39 6.77
C ILE A 77 -10.97 -1.67 8.18
N LYS A 78 -11.14 -2.89 8.68
CA LYS A 78 -10.64 -3.30 9.99
C LYS A 78 -9.12 -3.34 10.03
N GLU A 79 -8.45 -3.94 9.03
CA GLU A 79 -6.97 -3.97 8.98
C GLU A 79 -6.37 -2.56 8.99
N VAL A 80 -6.95 -1.64 8.22
CA VAL A 80 -6.52 -0.24 8.16
C VAL A 80 -6.75 0.48 9.50
N LYS A 81 -7.89 0.21 10.16
CA LYS A 81 -8.20 0.80 11.46
C LYS A 81 -7.28 0.26 12.57
N ASP A 82 -7.01 -1.04 12.58
CA ASP A 82 -6.11 -1.67 13.56
C ASP A 82 -4.67 -1.15 13.39
N GLU A 83 -4.23 -0.90 12.15
CA GLU A 83 -2.94 -0.26 11.86
C GLU A 83 -2.91 1.21 12.30
N PHE A 84 -4.03 1.93 12.13
CA PHE A 84 -4.21 3.32 12.58
C PHE A 84 -4.16 3.47 14.11
N GLU A 85 -4.78 2.53 14.84
CA GLU A 85 -4.78 2.49 16.30
C GLU A 85 -3.45 1.96 16.87
N SER A 86 -2.55 1.44 16.02
CA SER A 86 -1.24 1.02 16.45
C SER A 86 -0.38 2.20 16.94
N LYS A 87 0.45 1.93 17.94
CA LYS A 87 1.34 2.94 18.57
C LYS A 87 2.26 3.68 17.58
N LYS A 88 2.47 3.14 16.36
CA LYS A 88 3.32 3.76 15.32
C LYS A 88 2.70 5.03 14.72
N ILE A 89 1.38 5.06 14.53
CA ILE A 89 0.66 6.20 13.94
C ILE A 89 0.20 7.17 15.04
N GLN A 90 -0.26 6.67 16.18
CA GLN A 90 -0.68 7.53 17.31
C GLN A 90 0.44 8.42 17.88
N LYS A 91 1.71 8.04 17.74
CA LYS A 91 2.86 8.83 18.21
C LYS A 91 3.51 9.72 17.15
N GLU A 92 2.91 9.84 15.95
CA GLU A 92 3.47 10.60 14.82
C GLU A 92 4.97 10.32 14.60
N SER A 93 5.29 9.03 14.46
CA SER A 93 6.68 8.60 14.33
C SER A 93 7.41 9.33 13.21
N THR A 94 8.63 9.78 13.52
CA THR A 94 9.49 10.48 12.58
C THR A 94 10.56 9.52 12.08
N PHE A 95 10.61 9.34 10.76
CA PHE A 95 11.56 8.47 10.09
C PHE A 95 12.64 9.29 9.41
N ILE A 96 13.90 8.88 9.59
CA ILE A 96 15.05 9.47 8.91
C ILE A 96 15.55 8.49 7.85
N PHE A 97 15.46 8.91 6.60
CA PHE A 97 15.98 8.20 5.44
C PHE A 97 17.36 8.75 5.08
N ARG A 98 18.33 7.85 4.90
CA ARG A 98 19.66 8.19 4.40
C ARG A 98 19.91 7.40 3.12
N PHE A 99 20.20 8.09 2.04
CA PHE A 99 20.36 7.50 0.72
C PHE A 99 21.83 7.48 0.32
N TYR A 100 22.28 6.33 -0.15
CA TYR A 100 23.63 6.06 -0.62
C TYR A 100 23.56 5.54 -2.06
N GLU A 101 24.70 5.33 -2.70
CA GLU A 101 24.73 4.95 -4.11
C GLU A 101 23.98 3.64 -4.45
N LYS A 102 24.01 2.65 -3.55
CA LYS A 102 23.44 1.30 -3.80
C LYS A 102 22.23 0.95 -2.93
N TYR A 103 22.06 1.66 -1.82
CA TYR A 103 21.03 1.34 -0.82
C TYR A 103 20.62 2.60 -0.08
N PHE A 104 19.55 2.47 0.69
CA PHE A 104 19.13 3.46 1.67
C PHE A 104 18.95 2.80 3.02
N THR A 105 19.02 3.61 4.07
CA THR A 105 18.73 3.17 5.44
C THR A 105 17.60 3.99 6.02
N ILE A 106 16.76 3.36 6.82
CA ILE A 106 15.65 3.99 7.52
C ILE A 106 15.92 3.88 9.01
N SER A 107 15.72 4.95 9.75
CA SER A 107 15.78 4.91 11.21
C SER A 107 14.59 5.60 11.85
N ASP A 108 14.01 4.96 12.87
CA ASP A 108 12.90 5.48 13.69
C ASP A 108 13.35 5.99 15.06
N GLY A 109 14.67 6.14 15.24
CA GLY A 109 15.31 6.55 16.51
C GLY A 109 15.90 5.38 17.30
N THR A 110 15.44 4.15 17.10
CA THR A 110 15.94 2.97 17.84
C THR A 110 16.54 1.91 16.95
N GLN A 111 15.97 1.68 15.76
CA GLN A 111 16.43 0.67 14.81
C GLN A 111 16.89 1.32 13.52
N ILE A 112 17.86 0.69 12.86
CA ILE A 112 18.37 1.11 11.54
C ILE A 112 18.26 -0.07 10.59
N ASP A 113 17.33 0.02 9.65
CA ASP A 113 17.16 -0.98 8.61
C ASP A 113 17.84 -0.55 7.32
N LYS A 114 18.40 -1.52 6.58
CA LYS A 114 19.08 -1.30 5.31
C LYS A 114 18.35 -1.98 4.15
N TYR A 115 18.03 -1.20 3.12
CA TYR A 115 17.30 -1.67 1.94
C TYR A 115 18.03 -1.28 0.65
N TYR A 116 18.18 -2.25 -0.25
CA TYR A 116 18.78 -2.01 -1.57
C TYR A 116 17.72 -1.59 -2.58
N TYR A 117 18.05 -0.63 -3.47
CA TYR A 117 17.07 -0.14 -4.46
C TYR A 117 16.53 -1.24 -5.37
N TRP A 118 17.37 -2.21 -5.73
CA TRP A 118 16.93 -3.32 -6.58
C TRP A 118 15.96 -4.28 -5.89
N LYS A 119 15.77 -4.20 -4.56
CA LYS A 119 14.76 -4.97 -3.84
C LYS A 119 13.41 -4.27 -3.76
N LEU A 120 13.31 -3.00 -4.15
CA LEU A 120 12.03 -2.29 -4.17
C LEU A 120 11.11 -2.93 -5.20
N TYR A 121 9.86 -3.20 -4.81
CA TYR A 121 8.82 -3.67 -5.71
C TYR A 121 8.41 -2.56 -6.70
N LYS A 122 8.06 -1.39 -6.17
CA LYS A 122 7.66 -0.20 -6.96
C LYS A 122 8.03 1.10 -6.25
N VAL A 123 8.26 2.14 -7.05
CA VAL A 123 8.40 3.52 -6.55
C VAL A 123 7.35 4.39 -7.23
N PHE A 124 6.49 5.01 -6.44
CA PHE A 124 5.54 6.00 -6.94
C PHE A 124 6.00 7.39 -6.55
N ASN A 125 5.94 8.30 -7.51
CA ASN A 125 6.18 9.72 -7.32
C ASN A 125 4.83 10.44 -7.40
N THR A 126 4.33 10.93 -6.27
CA THR A 126 3.09 11.70 -6.17
C THR A 126 3.40 13.19 -6.04
N LYS A 127 2.40 14.05 -5.84
CA LYS A 127 2.63 15.49 -5.69
C LYS A 127 3.57 15.80 -4.51
N ASP A 128 3.27 15.27 -3.33
CA ASP A 128 3.95 15.64 -2.09
C ASP A 128 4.92 14.56 -1.54
N TYR A 129 4.82 13.32 -2.03
CA TYR A 129 5.57 12.19 -1.49
C TYR A 129 6.19 11.29 -2.57
N TYR A 130 7.21 10.54 -2.17
CA TYR A 130 7.61 9.30 -2.82
C TYR A 130 7.13 8.11 -1.99
N TYR A 131 6.51 7.12 -2.64
CA TYR A 131 6.11 5.86 -2.01
C TYR A 131 7.02 4.72 -2.46
N PHE A 132 7.83 4.21 -1.55
CA PHE A 132 8.75 3.11 -1.78
C PHE A 132 8.13 1.81 -1.30
N TYR A 133 7.61 1.02 -2.23
CA TYR A 133 6.99 -0.26 -1.93
C TYR A 133 8.06 -1.36 -1.86
N LEU A 134 8.09 -2.09 -0.73
CA LEU A 134 8.85 -3.34 -0.62
C LEU A 134 8.11 -4.50 -1.28
N ASP A 135 6.79 -4.53 -1.11
CA ASP A 135 5.87 -5.46 -1.74
C ASP A 135 4.51 -4.78 -1.97
N ARG A 136 3.40 -5.52 -2.08
CA ARG A 136 2.07 -4.92 -2.25
C ARG A 136 1.43 -4.44 -0.94
N LYS A 137 1.99 -4.73 0.22
CA LYS A 137 1.45 -4.40 1.55
C LYS A 137 2.25 -3.31 2.24
N TYR A 138 3.57 -3.38 2.15
CA TYR A 138 4.48 -2.49 2.86
C TYR A 138 5.08 -1.42 1.94
N ALA A 139 4.89 -0.16 2.33
CA ALA A 139 5.50 0.98 1.67
C ALA A 139 6.03 2.00 2.67
N PHE A 140 7.11 2.66 2.30
CA PHE A 140 7.62 3.84 3.00
C PHE A 140 7.21 5.10 2.28
N LEU A 141 6.73 6.08 3.04
CA LEU A 141 6.46 7.42 2.57
C LEU A 141 7.67 8.32 2.82
N ILE A 142 8.09 9.06 1.80
CA ILE A 142 9.19 10.02 1.86
C ILE A 142 8.64 11.37 1.42
N ASN A 143 8.59 12.34 2.34
CA ASN A 143 8.10 13.68 2.07
C ASN A 143 9.08 14.45 1.19
N LYS A 144 8.62 14.97 0.06
CA LYS A 144 9.45 15.76 -0.87
C LYS A 144 10.02 17.03 -0.28
N ASN A 145 9.35 17.62 0.69
CA ASN A 145 9.81 18.82 1.40
C ASN A 145 10.71 18.45 2.61
N GLY A 146 10.93 17.16 2.86
CA GLY A 146 11.68 16.67 4.02
C GLY A 146 13.19 16.53 3.81
N PHE A 147 13.75 16.94 2.66
CA PHE A 147 15.19 16.80 2.40
C PHE A 147 16.01 17.78 3.24
N THR A 148 16.92 17.22 4.04
CA THR A 148 17.88 17.97 4.87
C THR A 148 19.30 17.91 4.32
N LEU A 149 19.57 17.00 3.39
CA LEU A 149 20.79 16.92 2.60
C LEU A 149 20.42 16.58 1.16
N GLY A 150 20.97 17.34 0.21
CA GLY A 150 20.57 17.31 -1.21
C GLY A 150 19.22 18.00 -1.45
N ASN A 151 18.81 18.13 -2.71
CA ASN A 151 17.52 18.70 -3.09
C ASN A 151 16.61 17.65 -3.74
N GLU A 152 15.30 17.93 -3.74
CA GLU A 152 14.27 17.04 -4.25
C GLU A 152 14.43 16.72 -5.75
N LYS A 153 14.84 17.71 -6.55
CA LYS A 153 14.96 17.58 -8.00
C LYS A 153 16.06 16.58 -8.37
N ASP A 154 17.22 16.71 -7.73
CA ASP A 154 18.35 15.79 -7.91
C ASP A 154 18.02 14.40 -7.38
N PHE A 155 17.32 14.33 -6.25
CA PHE A 155 16.83 13.07 -5.71
C PHE A 155 15.86 12.37 -6.67
N SER A 156 14.94 13.13 -7.30
CA SER A 156 13.98 12.61 -8.27
C SER A 156 14.68 11.93 -9.45
N ASN A 157 15.69 12.59 -10.01
CA ASN A 157 16.51 12.04 -11.08
C ASN A 157 17.29 10.80 -10.63
N PHE A 158 17.87 10.86 -9.43
CA PHE A 158 18.60 9.74 -8.82
C PHE A 158 17.70 8.51 -8.67
N ILE A 159 16.55 8.62 -8.02
CA ILE A 159 15.68 7.47 -7.75
C ILE A 159 15.05 6.92 -9.02
N LYS A 160 14.68 7.79 -9.98
CA LYS A 160 14.19 7.39 -11.30
C LYS A 160 15.22 6.53 -12.02
N THR A 161 16.49 6.89 -11.94
CA THR A 161 17.58 6.11 -12.54
C THR A 161 17.77 4.76 -11.83
N LYS A 162 17.76 4.74 -10.49
CA LYS A 162 17.91 3.51 -9.70
C LYS A 162 16.75 2.52 -9.88
N CYS A 163 15.55 3.02 -10.16
CA CYS A 163 14.32 2.23 -10.24
C CYS A 163 13.63 2.33 -11.61
N LEU A 164 14.36 2.47 -12.71
CA LEU A 164 13.85 2.84 -14.04
C LEU A 164 12.53 2.15 -14.45
N PHE A 165 12.46 0.81 -14.41
CA PHE A 165 11.27 0.05 -14.81
C PHE A 165 10.17 -0.02 -13.74
N ARG A 166 10.48 0.40 -12.51
CA ARG A 166 9.61 0.32 -11.33
C ARG A 166 9.12 1.69 -10.85
N TYR A 167 9.64 2.75 -11.43
CA TYR A 167 9.31 4.13 -11.12
C TYR A 167 8.10 4.59 -11.95
N LYS A 168 7.11 5.16 -11.27
CA LYS A 168 5.92 5.72 -11.91
C LYS A 168 5.56 7.06 -11.30
N THR A 169 5.26 8.04 -12.15
CA THR A 169 4.70 9.33 -11.72
C THR A 169 3.18 9.23 -11.74
N GLU A 170 2.54 9.64 -10.66
CA GLU A 170 1.08 9.65 -10.51
C GLU A 170 0.66 11.05 -10.11
N ASN A 171 -0.21 11.67 -10.91
CA ASN A 171 -0.79 12.97 -10.60
C ASN A 171 -1.97 12.72 -9.65
N MET A 172 -1.70 12.77 -8.35
CA MET A 172 -2.70 12.79 -7.27
C MET A 172 -2.40 13.96 -6.36
#